data_AF-A0A8C0R2A9-F1
#
_entry.id   AF-A0A8C0R2A9-F1
#
_cell.length_a   1.000
_cell.length_b   1.000
_cell.length_c   1.000
_cell.angle_alpha   90.00
_cell.angle_beta   90.00
_cell.angle_gamma   90.00
#
_symmetry.space_group_name_H-M   'P 1'
#
loop_
_entity.id
_entity.type
_entity.pdbx_description
1 polymer ?
#
loop_
_entity_poly.entity_id
_entity_poly.type
_entity_poly.pdbx_seq_one_letter_code
_entity_poly.pdbx_strand_id
1 'polypeptide(L)'
;MDKNELVQKAKLAEQAERYDDIAACMKSVTEQGAGLPNEERNLLSVAYKNVVGAPRSSWRVVSRIEQKTEGAEEKQQMAQESRENIETDLRDLCNDVPFGKVFDPQSLFLNLTLFKHRAVRELSK
;
A
#
# COMPACT_ATOMS: atom_id res chain seq x y z
N MET A 1 15.38 -17.56 -6.44
CA MET A 1 14.06 -18.17 -6.71
C MET A 1 13.68 -17.85 -8.13
N ASP A 2 13.27 -18.87 -8.86
CA ASP A 2 12.75 -18.71 -10.21
C ASP A 2 11.43 -17.90 -10.18
N LYS A 3 11.13 -17.17 -11.26
CA LYS A 3 9.87 -16.43 -11.40
C LYS A 3 8.65 -17.32 -11.08
N ASN A 4 8.63 -18.55 -11.59
CA ASN A 4 7.49 -19.44 -11.40
C ASN A 4 7.31 -19.83 -9.93
N GLU A 5 8.40 -20.07 -9.19
CA GLU A 5 8.33 -20.34 -7.74
C GLU A 5 7.75 -19.16 -6.97
N LEU A 6 8.17 -17.93 -7.30
CA LEU A 6 7.65 -16.71 -6.68
C LEU A 6 6.17 -16.51 -6.95
N VAL A 7 5.72 -16.75 -8.19
CA VAL A 7 4.29 -16.65 -8.55
C VAL A 7 3.47 -17.73 -7.83
N GLN A 8 3.95 -18.97 -7.74
CA GLN A 8 3.26 -20.02 -6.97
C GLN A 8 3.16 -19.66 -5.49
N LYS A 9 4.24 -19.14 -4.89
CA LYS A 9 4.24 -18.67 -3.50
C LYS A 9 3.25 -17.51 -3.29
N ALA A 10 3.20 -16.57 -4.24
CA ALA A 10 2.24 -15.47 -4.21
C ALA A 10 0.78 -15.97 -4.28
N LYS A 11 0.49 -16.97 -5.12
CA LYS A 11 -0.85 -17.60 -5.18
C LYS A 11 -1.23 -18.34 -3.91
N LEU A 12 -0.29 -19.00 -3.25
CA LEU A 12 -0.53 -19.61 -1.93
C LEU A 12 -0.80 -18.55 -0.86
N ALA A 13 -0.04 -17.45 -0.88
CA ALA A 13 -0.25 -16.31 0.01
C ALA A 13 -1.60 -15.61 -0.22
N GLU A 14 -2.10 -15.57 -1.46
CA GLU A 14 -3.46 -15.08 -1.79
C GLU A 14 -4.54 -15.89 -1.09
N GLN A 15 -4.44 -17.23 -1.12
CA GLN A 15 -5.41 -18.10 -0.43
C GLN A 15 -5.39 -17.93 1.10
N ALA A 16 -4.26 -17.49 1.64
CA ALA A 16 -4.08 -17.20 3.06
C ALA A 16 -4.34 -15.73 3.41
N GLU A 17 -4.78 -14.90 2.44
CA GLU A 17 -5.01 -13.46 2.60
C GLU A 17 -3.78 -12.69 3.13
N ARG A 18 -2.57 -13.21 2.88
CA ARG A 18 -1.30 -12.59 3.30
C ARG A 18 -0.78 -11.63 2.24
N TYR A 19 -1.42 -10.47 2.11
CA TYR A 19 -1.13 -9.53 1.02
C TYR A 19 0.30 -8.97 1.02
N ASP A 20 0.93 -8.82 2.18
CA ASP A 20 2.34 -8.40 2.28
C ASP A 20 3.29 -9.42 1.63
N ASP A 21 3.02 -10.72 1.83
CA ASP A 21 3.80 -11.80 1.22
C ASP A 21 3.61 -11.83 -0.30
N ILE A 22 2.38 -11.57 -0.79
CA ILE A 22 2.09 -11.46 -2.22
C ILE A 22 2.86 -10.29 -2.82
N ALA A 23 2.83 -9.12 -2.16
CA ALA A 23 3.54 -7.93 -2.61
C ALA A 23 5.06 -8.18 -2.67
N ALA A 24 5.65 -8.79 -1.65
CA ALA A 24 7.08 -9.11 -1.63
C ALA A 24 7.50 -10.10 -2.73
N CYS A 25 6.70 -11.16 -2.95
CA CYS A 25 6.98 -12.15 -3.99
C CYS A 25 6.87 -11.54 -5.39
N MET A 26 5.80 -10.80 -5.65
CA MET A 26 5.54 -10.20 -6.95
C MET A 26 6.47 -9.02 -7.25
N LYS A 27 6.93 -8.29 -6.24
CA LYS A 27 8.00 -7.30 -6.38
C LYS A 27 9.28 -7.96 -6.87
N SER A 28 9.67 -9.08 -6.26
CA SER A 28 10.84 -9.86 -6.70
C SER A 28 10.70 -10.33 -8.15
N VAL A 29 9.48 -10.67 -8.60
CA VAL A 29 9.20 -11.00 -10.01
C VAL A 29 9.40 -9.79 -10.93
N THR A 30 8.96 -8.59 -10.52
CA THR A 30 9.13 -7.36 -11.32
C THR A 30 10.59 -6.91 -11.41
N GLU A 31 11.38 -7.09 -10.36
CA GLU A 31 12.80 -6.74 -10.31
C GLU A 31 13.65 -7.63 -11.22
N GLN A 32 13.22 -8.88 -11.45
CA GLN A 32 13.84 -9.78 -12.42
C GLN A 32 13.67 -9.32 -13.89
N GLY A 33 12.93 -8.23 -14.13
CA GLY A 33 12.78 -7.63 -15.46
C GLY A 33 11.89 -8.42 -16.42
N ALA A 34 11.25 -9.49 -15.93
CA ALA A 34 10.30 -10.26 -16.70
C ALA A 34 8.99 -9.48 -16.87
N GLY A 35 8.44 -9.46 -18.09
CA GLY A 35 7.11 -8.94 -18.33
C GLY A 35 6.06 -9.68 -17.49
N LEU A 36 5.12 -8.94 -16.91
CA LEU A 36 4.01 -9.51 -16.16
C LEU A 36 2.81 -9.78 -17.10
N PRO A 37 2.33 -11.02 -17.26
CA PRO A 37 1.04 -11.31 -17.87
C PRO A 37 -0.10 -10.69 -17.05
N ASN A 38 -1.29 -10.67 -17.64
CA ASN A 38 -2.46 -10.00 -17.05
C ASN A 38 -2.82 -10.54 -15.65
N GLU A 39 -2.71 -11.86 -15.45
CA GLU A 39 -3.00 -12.52 -14.17
C GLU A 39 -2.04 -12.07 -13.06
N GLU A 40 -0.73 -12.03 -13.35
CA GLU A 40 0.30 -11.57 -12.41
C GLU A 40 0.15 -10.07 -12.08
N ARG A 41 -0.20 -9.23 -13.06
CA ARG A 41 -0.52 -7.81 -12.81
C ARG A 41 -1.73 -7.63 -11.92
N ASN A 42 -2.77 -8.45 -12.11
CA ASN A 42 -3.96 -8.41 -11.27
C ASN A 42 -3.64 -8.84 -9.83
N LEU A 43 -2.89 -9.92 -9.66
CA LEU A 43 -2.43 -10.38 -8.35
C LEU A 43 -1.63 -9.30 -7.62
N LEU A 44 -0.75 -8.61 -8.34
CA LEU A 44 0.04 -7.50 -7.79
C LEU A 44 -0.84 -6.30 -7.41
N SER A 45 -1.84 -6.00 -8.22
CA SER A 45 -2.83 -4.95 -7.95
C SER A 45 -3.66 -5.26 -6.71
N VAL A 46 -4.13 -6.51 -6.56
CA VAL A 46 -4.89 -6.98 -5.39
C VAL A 46 -4.04 -6.88 -4.14
N ALA A 47 -2.79 -7.35 -4.18
CA ALA A 47 -1.87 -7.28 -3.06
C ALA A 47 -1.68 -5.84 -2.57
N TYR A 48 -1.19 -4.95 -3.45
CA TYR A 48 -0.90 -3.57 -3.06
C TYR A 48 -2.14 -2.79 -2.66
N LYS A 49 -3.31 -3.04 -3.27
CA LYS A 49 -4.58 -2.41 -2.83
C LYS A 49 -4.88 -2.72 -1.37
N ASN A 50 -4.65 -3.96 -0.95
CA ASN A 50 -4.92 -4.39 0.42
C ASN A 50 -3.83 -3.95 1.40
N VAL A 51 -2.55 -4.11 1.02
CA VAL A 51 -1.40 -3.65 1.82
C VAL A 51 -1.48 -2.16 2.13
N VAL A 52 -1.86 -1.32 1.15
CA VAL A 52 -2.00 0.14 1.35
C VAL A 52 -3.37 0.51 1.96
N GLY A 53 -4.40 -0.32 1.73
CA GLY A 53 -5.77 -0.07 2.17
C GLY A 53 -5.93 -0.05 3.69
N ALA A 54 -5.32 -1.02 4.39
CA ALA A 54 -5.41 -1.12 5.84
C ALA A 54 -4.74 0.07 6.57
N PRO A 55 -3.46 0.44 6.29
CA PRO A 55 -2.82 1.61 6.89
C PRO A 55 -3.57 2.91 6.61
N ARG A 56 -4.14 3.11 5.42
CA ARG A 56 -4.96 4.30 5.15
C ARG A 56 -6.21 4.34 6.02
N SER A 57 -6.90 3.21 6.18
CA SER A 57 -8.09 3.16 7.02
C SER A 57 -7.73 3.56 8.46
N SER A 58 -6.64 3.00 8.98
CA SER A 58 -6.08 3.35 10.29
C SER A 58 -5.74 4.84 10.39
N TRP A 59 -5.03 5.41 9.40
CA TRP A 59 -4.70 6.84 9.38
C TRP A 59 -5.95 7.73 9.48
N ARG A 60 -7.01 7.40 8.73
CA ARG A 60 -8.28 8.15 8.79
C ARG A 60 -8.94 8.10 10.16
N VAL A 61 -8.84 6.96 10.86
CA VAL A 61 -9.39 6.78 12.20
C VAL A 61 -8.57 7.57 13.21
N VAL A 62 -7.23 7.44 13.16
CA VAL A 62 -6.30 8.13 14.05
C VAL A 62 -6.41 9.65 13.89
N SER A 63 -6.46 10.16 12.66
CA SER A 63 -6.67 11.60 12.39
C SER A 63 -8.00 12.13 12.96
N ARG A 64 -9.07 11.32 12.94
CA ARG A 64 -10.34 11.68 13.59
C ARG A 64 -10.25 11.65 15.12
N ILE A 65 -9.42 10.78 15.67
CA ILE A 65 -9.19 10.70 17.13
C ILE A 65 -8.40 11.93 17.57
N GLU A 66 -7.33 12.27 16.85
CA GLU A 66 -6.48 13.46 17.07
C GLU A 66 -7.33 14.74 17.18
N GLN A 67 -8.22 14.97 16.21
CA GLN A 67 -9.16 16.11 16.22
C GLN A 67 -10.13 16.10 17.40
N LYS A 68 -10.52 14.92 17.90
CA LYS A 68 -11.44 14.81 19.06
C LYS A 68 -10.73 14.94 20.39
N THR A 69 -9.41 14.79 20.42
CA THR A 69 -8.58 14.89 21.62
C THR A 69 -7.98 16.27 21.84
N GLU A 70 -8.33 17.26 21.01
CA GLU A 70 -7.97 18.67 21.19
C GLU A 70 -8.38 19.15 22.60
N GLY A 71 -7.38 19.38 23.46
CA GLY A 71 -7.55 19.78 24.87
C GLY A 71 -7.07 18.75 25.91
N ALA A 72 -6.67 17.55 25.49
CA ALA A 72 -5.99 16.56 26.34
C ALA A 72 -4.57 16.32 25.82
N GLU A 73 -3.61 17.11 26.29
CA GLU A 73 -2.26 17.27 25.73
C GLU A 73 -1.52 15.93 25.52
N GLU A 74 -1.54 15.01 26.51
CA GLU A 74 -0.92 13.68 26.38
C GLU A 74 -1.60 12.80 25.33
N LYS A 75 -2.93 12.81 25.25
CA LYS A 75 -3.69 11.99 24.28
C LYS A 75 -3.54 12.51 22.86
N GLN A 76 -3.45 13.83 22.72
CA GLN A 76 -3.20 14.48 21.45
C GLN A 76 -1.80 14.14 20.93
N GLN A 77 -0.76 14.19 21.79
CA GLN A 77 0.60 13.79 21.39
C GLN A 77 0.67 12.32 20.96
N MET A 78 0.05 11.40 21.70
CA MET A 78 0.00 9.98 21.31
C MET A 78 -0.72 9.75 19.97
N ALA A 79 -1.82 10.48 19.72
CA ALA A 79 -2.55 10.39 18.46
C ALA A 79 -1.74 10.96 17.28
N GLN A 80 -1.01 12.07 17.51
CA GLN A 80 -0.15 12.69 16.52
C GLN A 80 1.02 11.76 16.15
N GLU A 81 1.74 11.19 17.11
CA GLU A 81 2.83 10.25 16.85
C GLU A 81 2.34 9.01 16.08
N SER A 82 1.18 8.48 16.47
CA SER A 82 0.54 7.37 15.75
C SER A 82 0.21 7.74 14.30
N ARG A 83 -0.25 8.98 14.06
CA ARG A 83 -0.53 9.48 12.71
C ARG A 83 0.75 9.55 11.88
N GLU A 84 1.82 10.15 12.41
CA GLU A 84 3.11 10.33 11.73
C GLU A 84 3.79 9.00 11.39
N ASN A 85 3.70 8.01 12.29
CA ASN A 85 4.19 6.66 12.03
C ASN A 85 3.45 6.01 10.85
N ILE A 86 2.10 6.06 10.83
CA ILE A 86 1.31 5.52 9.73
C ILE A 86 1.58 6.26 8.42
N GLU A 87 1.83 7.57 8.46
CA GLU A 87 2.21 8.35 7.28
C GLU A 87 3.56 7.91 6.71
N THR A 88 4.51 7.62 7.58
CA THR A 88 5.83 7.10 7.19
C THR A 88 5.67 5.74 6.53
N ASP A 89 4.92 4.82 7.16
CA ASP A 89 4.62 3.50 6.59
C ASP A 89 3.94 3.61 5.21
N LEU A 90 2.96 4.51 5.07
CA LEU A 90 2.27 4.75 3.81
C LEU A 90 3.21 5.31 2.73
N ARG A 91 4.14 6.19 3.11
CA ARG A 91 5.14 6.75 2.18
C ARG A 91 6.12 5.66 1.74
N ASP A 92 6.61 4.86 2.67
CA ASP A 92 7.54 3.77 2.39
C ASP A 92 6.89 2.72 1.49
N LEU A 93 5.66 2.30 1.79
CA LEU A 93 4.89 1.41 0.92
C LEU A 93 4.70 2.00 -0.48
N CYS A 94 4.41 3.30 -0.59
CA CYS A 94 4.25 3.96 -1.90
C CYS A 94 5.57 4.15 -2.66
N ASN A 95 6.70 4.19 -1.97
CA ASN A 95 8.03 4.25 -2.58
C ASN A 95 8.51 2.86 -2.99
N ASP A 96 8.07 1.83 -2.26
CA ASP A 96 8.44 0.44 -2.51
C ASP A 96 7.79 -0.16 -3.76
N VAL A 97 6.65 0.39 -4.19
CA VAL A 97 5.96 -0.10 -5.39
C VAL A 97 6.62 0.42 -6.67
N PRO A 98 7.04 -0.46 -7.60
CA PRO A 98 7.51 -0.07 -8.92
C PRO A 98 6.32 0.33 -9.83
N PHE A 99 5.65 1.43 -9.49
CA PHE A 99 4.46 1.94 -10.19
C PHE A 99 4.70 2.16 -11.69
N GLY A 100 5.94 2.47 -12.09
CA GLY A 100 6.30 2.74 -13.48
C GLY A 100 6.29 1.54 -14.43
N LYS A 101 6.25 0.29 -13.94
CA LYS A 101 6.29 -0.93 -14.78
C LYS A 101 5.05 -1.83 -14.69
N VAL A 102 4.25 -1.67 -13.64
CA VAL A 102 3.17 -2.62 -13.30
C VAL A 102 1.82 -2.18 -13.86
N PHE A 103 1.70 -0.88 -14.14
CA PHE A 103 0.44 -0.22 -13.95
C PHE A 103 0.11 0.53 -15.26
N ASP A 104 -0.68 -0.16 -16.08
CA ASP A 104 -1.17 0.35 -17.35
C ASP A 104 -2.22 1.44 -17.09
N PRO A 105 -2.12 2.64 -17.69
CA PRO A 105 -3.01 3.77 -17.41
C PRO A 105 -4.49 3.48 -17.66
N GLN A 106 -4.85 2.40 -18.37
CA GLN A 106 -6.24 2.03 -18.65
C GLN A 106 -6.86 1.10 -17.58
N SER A 107 -6.06 0.41 -16.76
CA SER A 107 -6.57 -0.52 -15.74
C SER A 107 -6.61 0.16 -14.37
N LEU A 108 -7.81 0.60 -13.97
CA LEU A 108 -8.14 1.02 -12.59
C LEU A 108 -7.34 2.18 -11.98
N PHE A 109 -6.69 3.01 -12.80
CA PHE A 109 -5.79 4.07 -12.35
C PHE A 109 -6.42 5.41 -11.96
N LEU A 110 -7.71 5.44 -11.61
CA LEU A 110 -8.33 6.65 -11.08
C LEU A 110 -8.44 6.64 -9.56
N ASN A 111 -8.06 5.56 -8.88
CA ASN A 111 -8.03 5.59 -7.42
C ASN A 111 -6.62 5.76 -6.86
N LEU A 112 -5.58 5.06 -7.35
CA LEU A 112 -4.26 5.06 -6.67
C LEU A 112 -3.38 6.30 -6.96
N THR A 113 -3.36 6.84 -8.18
CA THR A 113 -2.69 8.13 -8.46
C THR A 113 -3.44 9.30 -7.83
N LEU A 114 -4.79 9.25 -7.84
CA LEU A 114 -5.63 10.12 -7.03
C LEU A 114 -5.48 9.84 -5.54
N PHE A 115 -5.06 8.65 -5.10
CA PHE A 115 -4.79 8.30 -3.71
C PHE A 115 -3.48 8.91 -3.26
N LYS A 116 -2.44 8.89 -4.08
CA LYS A 116 -1.16 9.57 -3.83
C LYS A 116 -1.38 11.08 -3.88
N HIS A 117 -2.07 11.61 -4.88
CA HIS A 117 -2.40 13.05 -4.94
C HIS A 117 -3.32 13.51 -3.81
N ARG A 118 -4.31 12.71 -3.41
CA ARG A 118 -5.26 13.05 -2.33
C ARG A 118 -4.67 12.81 -0.95
N ALA A 119 -3.88 11.75 -0.74
CA ALA A 119 -3.10 11.57 0.48
C ALA A 119 -2.07 12.70 0.62
N VAL A 120 -1.26 13.00 -0.40
CA VAL A 120 -0.32 14.13 -0.35
C VAL A 120 -1.04 15.47 -0.14
N ARG A 121 -2.23 15.70 -0.72
CA ARG A 121 -3.06 16.89 -0.42
C ARG A 121 -3.66 16.91 0.98
N GLU A 122 -4.04 15.76 1.52
CA GLU A 122 -4.59 15.61 2.88
C GLU A 122 -3.47 15.73 3.94
N LEU A 123 -2.23 15.41 3.57
CA LEU A 123 -1.01 15.51 4.40
C LEU A 123 -0.35 16.90 4.37
N SER A 124 -0.66 17.74 3.38
CA SER A 124 -0.13 19.11 3.23
C SER A 124 -1.11 20.20 3.71
N LYS A 125 -2.12 19.86 4.51
CA LYS A 125 -2.97 20.82 5.22
C LYS A 125 -2.82 20.63 6.72
#